data_AF-A0A356KVI9-F1
#
_entry.id   AF-A0A356KVI9-F1
#
_cell.length_a   1.000
_cell.length_b   1.000
_cell.length_c   1.000
_cell.angle_alpha   90.00
_cell.angle_beta   90.00
_cell.angle_gamma   90.00
#
_symmetry.space_group_name_H-M   'P 1'
#
loop_
_entity.id
_entity.type
_entity.pdbx_description
1 polymer ?
#
loop_
_entity_poly.entity_id
_entity_poly.type
_entity_poly.pdbx_seq_one_letter_code
_entity_poly.pdbx_strand_id
1 'polypeptide(L)'
;MMKIPFPLPPVLAHLHERLERYTEHREYGFFLAEQDRNNQAQGQPVLIYITEKQLTSTDTSPARRPPAFMGEVLAPEGQSDRLERCAKAGVFEFWRVRTSEDVEVRIYLQPSESGYGEERVFRGDERVQSAVFDELELTPRELLQPPPE
;
A
#
# COMPACT_ATOMS: atom_id res chain seq x y z
N MET A 1 11.42 13.01 9.61
CA MET A 1 11.30 12.09 8.47
C MET A 1 12.14 10.84 8.75
N MET A 2 11.52 9.66 8.80
CA MET A 2 12.26 8.41 9.00
C MET A 2 12.91 8.00 7.68
N LYS A 3 14.22 7.78 7.65
CA LYS A 3 14.93 7.49 6.40
C LYS A 3 14.67 6.04 6.00
N ILE A 4 14.09 5.82 4.82
CA ILE A 4 13.89 4.47 4.26
C ILE A 4 15.27 3.81 4.10
N PRO A 5 15.51 2.62 4.69
CA PRO A 5 16.85 2.04 4.75
C PRO A 5 17.29 1.35 3.45
N PHE A 6 16.51 1.44 2.38
CA PHE A 6 16.73 0.78 1.09
C PHE A 6 16.09 1.58 -0.06
N PRO A 7 16.54 1.40 -1.31
CA PRO A 7 15.91 2.06 -2.46
C PRO A 7 14.52 1.50 -2.71
N LEU A 8 13.53 2.39 -2.84
CA LEU A 8 12.21 2.05 -3.35
C LEU A 8 12.22 2.04 -4.90
N PRO A 9 11.46 1.14 -5.55
CA PRO A 9 11.12 1.29 -6.95
C PRO A 9 10.51 2.68 -7.20
N PRO A 10 10.82 3.36 -8.32
CA PRO A 10 10.35 4.73 -8.55
C PRO A 10 8.84 4.92 -8.34
N VAL A 11 8.04 3.97 -8.82
CA VAL A 11 6.58 3.94 -8.63
C VAL A 11 6.17 3.92 -7.16
N LEU A 12 6.86 3.10 -6.35
CA LEU A 12 6.57 3.01 -4.92
C LEU A 12 7.10 4.23 -4.15
N ALA A 13 8.21 4.81 -4.61
CA ALA A 13 8.74 6.06 -4.06
C ALA A 13 7.76 7.22 -4.28
N HIS A 14 7.23 7.35 -5.50
CA HIS A 14 6.23 8.37 -5.82
C HIS A 14 4.93 8.15 -5.05
N LEU A 15 4.46 6.90 -4.96
CA LEU A 15 3.29 6.58 -4.13
C LEU A 15 3.53 6.92 -2.65
N HIS A 16 4.69 6.56 -2.10
CA HIS A 16 5.06 6.88 -0.72
C HIS A 16 5.04 8.37 -0.45
N GLU A 17 5.62 9.18 -1.34
CA GLU A 17 5.65 10.63 -1.19
C GLU A 17 4.23 11.25 -1.25
N ARG A 18 3.39 10.82 -2.19
CA ARG A 18 2.00 11.28 -2.28
C ARG A 18 1.23 10.96 -0.99
N LEU A 19 1.45 9.78 -0.45
CA LEU A 19 0.87 9.31 0.81
C LEU A 19 1.42 10.09 2.01
N GLU A 20 2.72 10.34 2.08
CA GLU A 20 3.33 11.16 3.14
C GLU A 20 2.76 12.58 3.13
N ARG A 21 2.74 13.24 1.96
CA ARG A 21 2.17 14.60 1.79
C ARG A 21 0.70 14.64 2.22
N TYR A 22 -0.07 13.60 1.92
CA TYR A 22 -1.45 13.48 2.37
C TYR A 22 -1.55 13.48 3.91
N THR A 23 -0.70 12.68 4.57
CA THR A 23 -0.76 12.52 6.03
C THR A 23 -0.13 13.66 6.83
N GLU A 24 0.83 14.41 6.26
CA GLU A 24 1.56 15.47 6.95
C GLU A 24 0.65 16.54 7.61
N HIS A 25 -0.56 16.72 7.08
CA HIS A 25 -1.49 17.75 7.53
C HIS A 25 -2.82 17.20 8.05
N ARG A 26 -3.00 15.87 8.12
CA ARG A 26 -4.34 15.28 8.29
C ARG A 26 -4.46 14.26 9.41
N GLU A 27 -3.46 13.42 9.67
CA GLU A 27 -3.57 12.38 10.70
C GLU A 27 -2.22 11.99 11.34
N TYR A 28 -2.25 11.67 12.65
CA TYR A 28 -1.10 11.11 13.39
C TYR A 28 -0.92 9.59 13.17
N GLY A 29 -1.16 9.12 11.95
CA GLY A 29 -0.81 7.77 11.55
C GLY A 29 0.69 7.63 11.27
N PHE A 30 1.12 6.40 11.02
CA PHE A 30 2.52 6.09 10.77
C PHE A 30 2.69 5.30 9.47
N PHE A 31 3.52 5.82 8.55
CA PHE A 31 3.94 5.13 7.34
C PHE A 31 5.27 4.40 7.54
N LEU A 32 5.31 3.14 7.13
CA LEU A 32 6.51 2.31 7.09
C LEU A 32 6.76 1.90 5.65
N ALA A 33 8.02 1.88 5.25
CA ALA A 33 8.47 1.10 4.11
C ALA A 33 9.28 -0.09 4.64
N GLU A 34 8.89 -1.31 4.27
CA GLU A 34 9.59 -2.54 4.65
C GLU A 34 10.03 -3.34 3.42
N GLN A 35 11.06 -4.17 3.57
CA GLN A 35 11.40 -5.20 2.59
C GLN A 35 10.92 -6.54 3.10
N ASP A 36 9.88 -7.09 2.48
CA ASP A 36 9.47 -8.47 2.76
C ASP A 36 10.43 -9.43 2.05
N ARG A 37 11.15 -10.23 2.85
CA ARG A 37 12.12 -11.23 2.37
C ARG A 37 11.55 -12.64 2.33
N ASN A 38 10.26 -12.83 2.63
CA ASN A 38 9.67 -14.16 2.63
C ASN A 38 9.81 -14.83 1.26
N ASN A 39 10.59 -15.92 1.21
CA ASN A 39 10.78 -16.80 0.06
C ASN A 39 11.30 -16.15 -1.24
N GLN A 40 11.89 -14.96 -1.19
CA GLN A 40 12.45 -14.27 -2.36
C GLN A 40 13.94 -13.96 -2.20
N ALA A 41 14.71 -14.12 -3.29
CA ALA A 41 16.15 -13.80 -3.31
C ALA A 41 16.44 -12.31 -3.15
N GLN A 42 15.46 -11.46 -3.47
CA GLN A 42 15.50 -10.01 -3.30
C GLN A 42 14.24 -9.60 -2.54
N GLY A 43 14.40 -8.85 -1.45
CA GLY A 43 13.27 -8.40 -0.64
C GLY A 43 12.38 -7.44 -1.43
N GLN A 44 11.08 -7.69 -1.46
CA GLN A 44 10.12 -6.85 -2.16
C GLN A 44 9.67 -5.69 -1.26
N PRO A 45 9.88 -4.44 -1.69
CA PRO A 45 9.42 -3.28 -0.95
C PRO A 45 7.90 -3.24 -0.82
N VAL A 46 7.42 -2.93 0.37
CA VAL A 46 6.01 -2.70 0.69
C VAL A 46 5.87 -1.41 1.47
N LEU A 47 4.78 -0.70 1.23
CA LEU A 47 4.33 0.43 2.03
C LEU A 47 3.26 -0.05 3.01
N ILE A 48 3.30 0.45 4.23
CA ILE A 48 2.39 0.07 5.30
C ILE A 48 1.93 1.35 5.97
N TYR A 49 0.64 1.45 6.27
CA TYR A 49 0.07 2.54 7.03
C TYR A 49 -0.70 2.03 8.23
N ILE A 50 -0.42 2.63 9.39
CA ILE A 50 -1.12 2.36 10.64
C ILE A 50 -1.77 3.66 11.09
N THR A 51 -3.08 3.65 11.29
CA THR A 51 -3.85 4.82 11.77
C THR A 51 -3.55 5.12 13.24
N GLU A 52 -3.74 6.37 13.65
CA GLU A 52 -3.62 6.77 15.07
C GLU A 52 -4.54 5.93 15.98
N LYS A 53 -5.76 5.63 15.53
CA LYS A 53 -6.72 4.79 16.25
C LYS A 53 -6.16 3.39 16.54
N GLN A 54 -5.39 2.82 15.61
CA GLN A 54 -4.74 1.52 15.80
C GLN A 54 -3.56 1.59 16.78
N LEU A 55 -2.86 2.72 16.82
CA LEU A 55 -1.74 2.97 17.74
C LEU A 55 -2.23 3.24 19.19
N THR A 56 -3.31 4.00 19.34
CA THR A 56 -3.83 4.47 20.63
C THR A 56 -4.82 3.53 21.29
N SER A 57 -5.36 2.54 20.56
CA SER A 57 -6.30 1.59 21.14
C SER A 57 -5.68 0.80 22.29
N THR A 58 -6.36 0.79 23.43
CA THR A 58 -5.96 0.09 24.66
C THR A 58 -6.45 -1.35 24.71
N ASP A 59 -7.09 -1.84 23.64
CA ASP A 59 -7.63 -3.20 23.56
C ASP A 59 -6.49 -4.23 23.60
N THR A 60 -6.29 -4.86 24.75
CA THR A 60 -5.20 -5.83 24.99
C THR A 60 -5.47 -7.20 24.37
N SER A 61 -6.57 -7.34 23.62
CA SER A 61 -6.84 -8.56 22.89
C SER A 61 -5.65 -8.93 21.98
N PRO A 62 -5.11 -10.15 22.06
CA PRO A 62 -3.99 -10.61 21.22
C PRO A 62 -4.38 -10.77 19.74
N ALA A 63 -5.60 -10.38 19.35
CA ALA A 63 -5.98 -10.25 17.96
C ALA A 63 -4.98 -9.32 17.26
N ARG A 64 -4.27 -9.87 16.27
CA ARG A 64 -3.35 -9.11 15.42
C ARG A 64 -4.11 -7.87 14.94
N ARG A 65 -3.58 -6.68 15.21
CA ARG A 65 -4.08 -5.45 14.60
C ARG A 65 -3.39 -5.31 13.25
N PRO A 66 -4.03 -5.69 12.13
CA PRO A 66 -3.45 -5.46 10.82
C PRO A 66 -3.28 -3.96 10.59
N PRO A 67 -2.35 -3.54 9.73
CA PRO A 67 -2.32 -2.16 9.24
C PRO A 67 -3.62 -1.82 8.51
N ALA A 68 -3.97 -0.53 8.49
CA ALA A 68 -5.13 -0.06 7.74
C ALA A 68 -4.89 -0.18 6.22
N PHE A 69 -3.67 0.09 5.78
CA PHE A 69 -3.29 0.00 4.37
C PHE A 69 -1.96 -0.72 4.19
N MET A 70 -1.86 -1.46 3.08
CA MET A 70 -0.59 -1.99 2.58
C MET A 70 -0.51 -1.87 1.05
N GLY A 71 0.63 -1.42 0.52
CA GLY A 71 0.86 -1.25 -0.90
C GLY A 71 2.12 -1.98 -1.37
N GLU A 72 2.05 -2.68 -2.50
CA GLU A 72 3.20 -3.35 -3.12
C GLU A 72 3.32 -3.06 -4.62
N VAL A 73 4.53 -3.15 -5.15
CA VAL A 73 4.77 -3.18 -6.61
C VAL A 73 5.10 -4.62 -7.01
N LEU A 74 4.29 -5.20 -7.89
CA LEU A 74 4.55 -6.54 -8.43
C LEU A 74 5.45 -6.42 -9.66
N ALA A 75 6.59 -7.11 -9.64
CA ALA A 75 7.38 -7.32 -10.85
C ALA A 75 6.58 -8.14 -11.88
N PRO A 76 6.83 -7.98 -13.19
CA PRO A 76 6.08 -8.69 -14.25
C PRO A 76 6.01 -10.21 -14.07
N GLU A 77 7.04 -10.82 -13.47
CA GLU A 77 7.13 -12.27 -13.21
C GLU A 77 6.96 -12.63 -11.72
N GLY A 78 6.68 -11.64 -10.87
CA GLY A 78 6.58 -11.82 -9.43
C GLY A 78 5.32 -12.57 -9.01
N GLN A 79 5.47 -13.68 -8.30
CA GLN A 79 4.38 -14.26 -7.51
C GLN A 79 4.54 -13.82 -6.05
N SER A 80 3.45 -13.33 -5.46
CA SER A 80 3.38 -12.89 -4.07
C SER A 80 2.10 -13.43 -3.45
N ASP A 81 2.24 -14.25 -2.40
CA ASP A 81 1.16 -14.74 -1.54
C ASP A 81 0.68 -13.67 -0.54
N ARG A 82 1.28 -12.48 -0.57
CA ARG A 82 0.98 -11.38 0.38
C ARG A 82 -0.49 -10.96 0.34
N LEU A 83 -1.12 -10.97 -0.83
CA LEU A 83 -2.54 -10.67 -0.96
C LEU A 83 -3.39 -11.57 -0.05
N GLU A 84 -3.15 -12.89 -0.07
CA GLU A 84 -3.88 -13.84 0.76
C GLU A 84 -3.58 -13.64 2.25
N ARG A 85 -2.30 -13.42 2.60
CA ARG A 85 -1.92 -13.15 4.00
C ARG A 85 -2.54 -11.87 4.54
N CYS A 86 -2.59 -10.81 3.73
CA CYS A 86 -3.19 -9.53 4.10
C CYS A 86 -4.70 -9.64 4.28
N ALA A 87 -5.39 -10.38 3.40
CA ALA A 87 -6.81 -10.64 3.55
C ALA A 87 -7.12 -11.38 4.86
N LYS A 88 -6.41 -12.48 5.14
CA LYS A 88 -6.54 -13.25 6.39
C LYS A 88 -6.18 -12.45 7.62
N ALA A 89 -5.21 -11.55 7.51
CA ALA A 89 -4.84 -10.66 8.61
C ALA A 89 -5.88 -9.55 8.85
N GLY A 90 -6.76 -9.27 7.90
CA GLY A 90 -7.76 -8.20 7.99
C GLY A 90 -7.24 -6.82 7.56
N VAL A 91 -6.21 -6.75 6.72
CA VAL A 91 -5.75 -5.46 6.16
C VAL A 91 -6.88 -4.84 5.36
N PHE A 92 -7.33 -3.65 5.76
CA PHE A 92 -8.57 -3.07 5.25
C PHE A 92 -8.48 -2.72 3.77
N GLU A 93 -7.37 -2.11 3.34
CA GLU A 93 -7.13 -1.75 1.95
C GLU A 93 -5.74 -2.21 1.49
N PHE A 94 -5.70 -2.96 0.40
CA PHE A 94 -4.45 -3.46 -0.17
C PHE A 94 -4.28 -3.01 -1.61
N TRP A 95 -3.15 -2.36 -1.89
CA TRP A 95 -2.82 -1.87 -3.22
C TRP A 95 -1.75 -2.75 -3.86
N ARG A 96 -1.99 -3.12 -5.11
CA ARG A 96 -1.00 -3.78 -5.94
C ARG A 96 -0.80 -2.98 -7.21
N VAL A 97 0.40 -2.46 -7.38
CA VAL A 97 0.78 -1.72 -8.57
C VAL A 97 1.57 -2.65 -9.48
N ARG A 98 1.13 -2.80 -10.73
CA ARG A 98 1.86 -3.53 -11.76
C ARG A 98 2.49 -2.52 -12.71
N THR A 99 3.80 -2.64 -12.88
CA THR A 99 4.59 -1.80 -13.78
C THR A 99 4.88 -2.57 -15.07
N SER A 100 3.92 -2.57 -15.99
CA SER A 100 4.08 -3.02 -17.38
C SER A 100 4.17 -1.80 -18.32
N GLU A 101 4.00 -1.99 -19.63
CA GLU A 101 3.91 -0.88 -20.60
C GLU A 101 2.87 0.17 -20.18
N ASP A 102 1.75 -0.30 -19.60
CA ASP A 102 0.80 0.53 -18.86
C ASP A 102 0.88 0.22 -17.36
N VAL A 103 0.88 1.26 -16.52
CA VAL A 103 0.75 1.10 -15.07
C VAL A 103 -0.69 0.80 -14.71
N GLU A 104 -0.87 -0.25 -13.93
CA GLU A 104 -2.14 -0.70 -13.42
C GLU A 104 -2.10 -0.66 -11.89
N VAL A 105 -3.09 -0.03 -11.27
CA VAL A 105 -3.29 -0.05 -9.82
C VAL A 105 -4.51 -0.93 -9.53
N ARG A 106 -4.31 -1.99 -8.76
CA ARG A 106 -5.40 -2.80 -8.22
C ARG A 106 -5.58 -2.50 -6.75
N ILE A 107 -6.81 -2.21 -6.35
CA ILE A 107 -7.21 -2.00 -4.96
C ILE A 107 -8.09 -3.16 -4.53
N TYR A 108 -7.74 -3.76 -3.41
CA TYR A 108 -8.48 -4.85 -2.80
C TYR A 108 -9.09 -4.38 -1.47
N LEU A 109 -10.38 -4.63 -1.30
CA LEU A 109 -11.19 -4.19 -0.16
C LEU A 109 -12.01 -5.35 0.41
N GLN A 110 -12.57 -5.14 1.60
CA GLN A 110 -13.41 -6.12 2.30
C GLN A 110 -12.65 -7.43 2.59
N PRO A 111 -11.59 -7.37 3.42
CA PRO A 111 -10.79 -8.54 3.75
C PRO A 111 -11.61 -9.60 4.50
N SER A 112 -11.34 -10.87 4.21
CA SER A 112 -11.91 -12.03 4.89
C SER A 112 -10.91 -13.18 4.92
N GLU A 113 -11.21 -14.22 5.69
CA GLU A 113 -10.45 -15.47 5.72
C GLU A 113 -10.32 -16.15 4.34
N SER A 114 -11.27 -15.89 3.43
CA SER A 114 -11.28 -16.44 2.07
C SER A 114 -10.61 -15.53 1.02
N GLY A 115 -10.12 -14.35 1.42
CA GLY A 115 -9.59 -13.34 0.50
C GLY A 115 -10.32 -12.01 0.59
N TYR A 116 -10.06 -11.13 -0.38
CA TYR A 116 -10.78 -9.86 -0.51
C TYR A 116 -12.09 -10.03 -1.28
N GLY A 117 -13.16 -9.46 -0.75
CA GLY A 117 -14.49 -9.50 -1.38
C GLY A 117 -14.66 -8.54 -2.56
N GLU A 118 -13.77 -7.56 -2.69
CA GLU A 118 -13.84 -6.54 -3.72
C GLU A 118 -12.46 -6.25 -4.34
N GLU A 119 -12.40 -6.20 -5.67
CA GLU A 119 -11.25 -5.77 -6.47
C GLU A 119 -11.67 -4.62 -7.38
N ARG A 120 -10.91 -3.52 -7.35
CA ARG A 120 -11.03 -2.39 -8.27
C ARG A 120 -9.74 -2.25 -9.07
N VAL A 121 -9.84 -2.02 -10.37
CA VAL A 121 -8.68 -1.91 -11.26
C VAL A 121 -8.71 -0.59 -11.99
N PHE A 122 -7.59 0.14 -11.93
CA PHE A 122 -7.42 1.46 -12.52
C PHE A 122 -6.21 1.48 -13.45
N ARG A 123 -6.33 2.13 -14.62
CA ARG A 123 -5.29 2.26 -15.64
C ARG A 123 -5.24 3.68 -16.21
N GLY A 124 -4.08 4.06 -16.74
CA GLY A 124 -3.91 5.33 -17.45
C GLY A 124 -4.29 6.55 -16.59
N ASP A 125 -5.30 7.30 -17.04
CA ASP A 125 -5.80 8.52 -16.39
C ASP A 125 -7.04 8.28 -15.50
N GLU A 126 -7.41 7.02 -15.25
CA GLU A 126 -8.51 6.70 -14.33
C GLU A 126 -8.18 7.17 -12.91
N ARG A 127 -9.10 7.92 -12.30
CA ARG A 127 -8.93 8.42 -10.94
C ARG A 127 -9.02 7.27 -9.94
N VAL A 128 -7.97 7.13 -9.15
CA VAL A 128 -7.89 6.21 -8.02
C VAL A 128 -8.37 6.94 -6.78
N GLN A 129 -9.31 6.30 -6.08
CA GLN A 129 -9.84 6.79 -4.81
C GLN A 129 -9.55 5.75 -3.73
N SER A 130 -8.82 6.15 -2.68
CA SER A 130 -8.58 5.30 -1.52
C SER A 130 -9.76 5.34 -0.55
N ALA A 131 -10.02 4.23 0.13
CA ALA A 131 -10.99 4.15 1.22
C ALA A 131 -10.35 4.50 2.58
N VAL A 132 -9.04 4.34 2.73
CA VAL A 132 -8.23 4.77 3.88
C VAL A 132 -7.86 6.25 3.75
N PHE A 133 -7.53 6.70 2.54
CA PHE A 133 -7.15 8.09 2.25
C PHE A 133 -8.25 8.74 1.39
N ASP A 134 -9.37 9.09 2.00
CA ASP A 134 -10.61 9.54 1.35
C ASP A 134 -10.50 10.81 0.51
N GLU A 135 -9.47 11.64 0.71
CA GLU A 135 -9.20 12.80 -0.13
C GLU A 135 -7.95 12.64 -1.02
N LEU A 136 -7.34 11.44 -1.04
CA LEU A 136 -6.20 11.15 -1.92
C LEU A 136 -6.71 10.87 -3.33
N GLU A 137 -6.47 11.82 -4.24
CA GLU A 137 -6.65 11.62 -5.67
C GLU A 137 -5.28 11.40 -6.36
N LEU A 138 -5.18 10.32 -7.12
CA LEU A 138 -4.08 10.08 -8.06
C LEU A 138 -4.56 9.26 -9.25
N THR A 139 -3.78 9.25 -10.31
CA THR A 139 -3.95 8.38 -11.48
C THR A 139 -2.77 7.40 -11.58
N PRO A 140 -2.96 6.20 -12.14
CA PRO A 140 -1.87 5.26 -12.37
C PRO A 140 -0.72 5.87 -13.18
N ARG A 141 -1.01 6.74 -14.15
CA ARG A 141 0.00 7.43 -14.97
C ARG A 141 0.89 8.36 -14.14
N GLU A 142 0.36 9.05 -13.14
CA GLU A 142 1.16 9.93 -12.27
C GLU A 142 2.24 9.14 -11.52
N LEU A 143 2.01 7.86 -11.21
CA LEU A 143 3.01 7.02 -10.54
C LEU A 143 4.27 6.73 -11.39
N LEU A 144 4.22 6.96 -12.71
CA LEU A 144 5.39 6.89 -13.59
C LEU A 144 6.23 8.17 -13.59
N GLN A 145 5.68 9.27 -13.07
CA GLN A 145 6.36 10.55 -13.08
C GLN A 145 7.38 10.62 -11.93
N PRO A 146 8.49 11.36 -12.12
CA PRO A 146 9.34 11.67 -10.98
C PRO A 146 8.54 12.41 -9.90
N PRO A 147 8.92 12.25 -8.62
CA PRO A 147 8.53 13.16 -7.53
C PRO A 147 8.50 14.62 -8.00
N PRO A 148 7.43 15.39 -7.76
CA PRO A 148 7.46 16.83 -7.99
C PRO A 148 8.48 17.48 -7.04
N GLU A 149 9.43 18.23 -7.59
CA GLU A 149 10.52 18.93 -6.88
C GLU A 149 10.05 19.79 -5.69
#